data_AF-A0A4V6KSV7-F1
#
_entry.id   AF-A0A4V6KSV7-F1
#
_cell.length_a   1.000
_cell.length_b   1.000
_cell.length_c   1.000
_cell.angle_alpha   90.00
_cell.angle_beta   90.00
_cell.angle_gamma   90.00
#
_symmetry.space_group_name_H-M   'P 1'
#
loop_
_entity.id
_entity.type
_entity.pdbx_description
1 polymer ?
#
loop_
_entity_poly.entity_id
_entity_poly.type
_entity_poly.pdbx_seq_one_letter_code
_entity_poly.pdbx_strand_id
1 'polypeptide(L)'
;MVATGGIGFSAAPGCNAIAVVEYVLSSLMLLAERDGFSLRDKTVGIVGVGNVGSRLDARLKAMGVRTLLCDPPRADRGDSGEFWPLEKLVAEADVLTFHTPLNKTGPYKSLHLANADLLDALPDDRILINACRGAVVHNAALLNVLERGKRLSTVLDVWEPEPDLSVPLLDRVDIGTAHIAGYTLEGKARGTTQVFEAFAQHLGQPQAIELASLLPVPEFSEIRLNGPLDEGKLKRLMHLVYDVRRDDAPLRQVAGLPGEFDRLRKHYQERREWSSLRVQCDDSASAELLHKLGFGVL
;
A
#
# COMPACT_ATOMS: atom_id res chain seq x y z
N MET A 1 -25.86 8.19 -3.79
CA MET A 1 -26.14 7.90 -5.21
C MET A 1 -26.69 9.16 -5.85
N VAL A 2 -26.07 9.63 -6.95
CA VAL A 2 -26.49 10.79 -7.78
C VAL A 2 -27.47 10.36 -8.90
N ALA A 3 -27.84 9.07 -8.94
CA ALA A 3 -28.52 8.43 -10.07
C ALA A 3 -29.94 8.93 -10.39
N THR A 4 -30.56 9.76 -9.54
CA THR A 4 -31.96 10.18 -9.70
C THR A 4 -32.15 11.52 -10.43
N GLY A 5 -31.08 12.24 -10.81
CA GLY A 5 -31.18 13.61 -11.33
C GLY A 5 -30.76 13.87 -12.78
N GLY A 6 -30.36 12.86 -13.56
CA GLY A 6 -29.77 13.09 -14.90
C GLY A 6 -28.41 13.80 -14.88
N ILE A 7 -27.76 13.83 -13.71
CA ILE A 7 -26.43 14.44 -13.50
C ILE A 7 -25.36 13.36 -13.72
N GLY A 8 -24.43 13.60 -14.65
CA GLY A 8 -23.28 12.74 -14.85
C GLY A 8 -22.38 12.70 -13.62
N PHE A 9 -21.88 11.51 -13.26
CA PHE A 9 -20.98 11.31 -12.13
C PHE A 9 -19.75 10.53 -12.55
N SER A 10 -18.58 11.01 -12.14
CA SER A 10 -17.32 10.29 -12.25
C SER A 10 -16.50 10.46 -10.98
N ALA A 11 -15.72 9.45 -10.65
CA ALA A 11 -14.72 9.48 -9.59
C ALA A 11 -13.34 9.17 -10.19
N ALA A 12 -12.31 9.16 -9.36
CA ALA A 12 -10.95 8.81 -9.76
C ALA A 12 -10.51 7.48 -9.12
N PRO A 13 -11.13 6.34 -9.48
CA PRO A 13 -10.85 5.06 -8.84
C PRO A 13 -9.39 4.66 -9.01
N GLY A 14 -8.70 4.43 -7.90
CA GLY A 14 -7.30 4.01 -7.90
C GLY A 14 -6.29 5.12 -8.18
N CYS A 15 -6.70 6.40 -8.15
CA CYS A 15 -5.78 7.53 -8.36
C CYS A 15 -4.53 7.47 -7.46
N ASN A 16 -4.69 7.01 -6.22
CA ASN A 16 -3.62 6.85 -5.23
C ASN A 16 -3.16 5.40 -5.02
N ALA A 17 -3.57 4.46 -5.88
CA ALA A 17 -3.32 3.04 -5.63
C ALA A 17 -1.82 2.69 -5.71
N ILE A 18 -1.09 3.30 -6.66
CA ILE A 18 0.35 3.08 -6.81
C ILE A 18 1.10 3.53 -5.56
N ALA A 19 0.78 4.71 -5.01
CA ALA A 19 1.37 5.21 -3.78
C ALA A 19 1.28 4.21 -2.62
N VAL A 20 0.10 3.59 -2.43
CA VAL A 20 -0.09 2.58 -1.37
C VAL A 20 0.73 1.33 -1.64
N VAL A 21 0.81 0.86 -2.88
CA VAL A 21 1.64 -0.30 -3.26
C VAL A 21 3.12 -0.04 -2.96
N GLU A 22 3.63 1.15 -3.29
CA GLU A 22 5.02 1.52 -3.02
C GLU A 22 5.29 1.72 -1.54
N TYR A 23 4.28 2.14 -0.76
CA TYR A 23 4.36 2.19 0.69
C TYR A 23 4.52 0.78 1.29
N VAL A 24 3.70 -0.18 0.84
CA VAL A 24 3.77 -1.57 1.28
C VAL A 24 5.12 -2.19 0.93
N LEU A 25 5.60 -1.99 -0.30
CA LEU A 25 6.88 -2.54 -0.75
C LEU A 25 8.07 -1.86 -0.06
N SER A 26 8.03 -0.56 0.20
CA SER A 26 9.04 0.15 1.00
C SER A 26 9.13 -0.44 2.41
N SER A 27 7.98 -0.73 3.03
CA SER A 27 7.88 -1.36 4.36
C SER A 27 8.42 -2.79 4.36
N LEU A 28 8.04 -3.60 3.37
CA LEU A 28 8.53 -4.99 3.27
C LEU A 28 10.03 -5.07 3.04
N MET A 29 10.58 -4.22 2.18
CA MET A 29 12.02 -4.15 1.93
C MET A 29 12.82 -3.71 3.17
N LEU A 30 12.24 -2.84 4.00
CA LEU A 30 12.83 -2.47 5.28
C LEU A 30 12.86 -3.66 6.26
N LEU A 31 11.73 -4.36 6.42
CA LEU A 31 11.64 -5.52 7.31
C LEU A 31 12.54 -6.67 6.84
N ALA A 32 12.60 -6.90 5.52
CA ALA A 32 13.48 -7.91 4.91
C ALA A 32 14.95 -7.66 5.24
N GLU A 33 15.43 -6.42 5.11
CA GLU A 33 16.81 -6.06 5.49
C GLU A 33 17.04 -6.19 7.00
N ARG A 34 16.10 -5.71 7.82
CA ARG A 34 16.22 -5.72 9.29
C ARG A 34 16.30 -7.15 9.85
N ASP A 35 15.43 -8.03 9.37
CA ASP A 35 15.24 -9.37 9.92
C ASP A 35 16.00 -10.46 9.15
N GLY A 36 16.65 -10.10 8.04
CA GLY A 36 17.52 -10.99 7.28
C GLY A 36 16.76 -12.08 6.51
N PHE A 37 15.70 -11.71 5.80
CA PHE A 37 14.99 -12.61 4.87
C PHE A 37 14.91 -12.04 3.46
N SER A 38 14.74 -12.91 2.46
CA SER A 38 14.43 -12.50 1.08
C SER A 38 12.91 -12.54 0.89
N LEU A 39 12.35 -11.52 0.24
CA LEU A 39 10.91 -11.44 0.00
C LEU A 39 10.44 -12.54 -0.96
N ARG A 40 11.33 -13.04 -1.83
CA ARG A 40 11.04 -14.15 -2.75
C ARG A 40 10.75 -15.47 -2.03
N ASP A 41 11.24 -15.63 -0.81
CA ASP A 41 11.02 -16.82 0.01
C ASP A 41 9.73 -16.72 0.84
N LYS A 42 8.97 -15.64 0.70
CA LYS A 42 7.72 -15.38 1.43
C LYS A 42 6.49 -15.62 0.56
N THR A 43 5.39 -15.95 1.23
CA THR A 43 4.05 -15.96 0.68
C THR A 43 3.27 -14.73 1.17
N VAL A 44 2.78 -13.91 0.25
CA VAL A 44 2.00 -12.70 0.56
C VAL A 44 0.51 -12.94 0.35
N GLY A 45 -0.26 -12.94 1.43
CA GLY A 45 -1.72 -12.95 1.45
C GLY A 45 -2.29 -11.54 1.31
N ILE A 46 -3.04 -11.32 0.22
CA ILE A 46 -3.66 -10.03 -0.11
C ILE A 46 -5.17 -10.13 0.13
N VAL A 47 -5.66 -9.42 1.15
CA VAL A 47 -7.08 -9.36 1.51
C VAL A 47 -7.71 -8.10 0.89
N GLY A 48 -8.55 -8.29 -0.12
CA GLY A 48 -9.10 -7.22 -0.97
C GLY A 48 -8.25 -6.98 -2.21
N VAL A 49 -8.75 -7.39 -3.39
CA VAL A 49 -8.02 -7.38 -4.66
C VAL A 49 -8.66 -6.38 -5.63
N GLY A 50 -8.91 -5.17 -5.11
CA GLY A 50 -9.40 -4.03 -5.88
C GLY A 50 -8.26 -3.26 -6.57
N ASN A 51 -8.34 -1.93 -6.59
CA ASN A 51 -7.35 -1.07 -7.24
C ASN A 51 -5.93 -1.21 -6.65
N VAL A 52 -5.80 -1.30 -5.33
CA VAL A 52 -4.50 -1.44 -4.65
C VAL A 52 -4.03 -2.89 -4.72
N GLY A 53 -4.84 -3.84 -4.23
CA GLY A 53 -4.44 -5.24 -4.11
C GLY A 53 -4.03 -5.89 -5.43
N SER A 54 -4.72 -5.59 -6.54
CA SER A 54 -4.34 -6.14 -7.86
C SER A 54 -3.01 -5.60 -8.40
N ARG A 55 -2.69 -4.32 -8.13
CA ARG A 55 -1.40 -3.71 -8.49
C ARG A 55 -0.27 -4.24 -7.61
N LEU A 56 -0.54 -4.49 -6.33
CA LEU A 56 0.40 -5.14 -5.43
C LEU A 56 0.71 -6.57 -5.89
N ASP A 57 -0.33 -7.36 -6.19
CA ASP A 57 -0.19 -8.74 -6.73
C ASP A 57 0.67 -8.77 -7.99
N ALA A 58 0.40 -7.88 -8.96
CA ALA A 58 1.16 -7.81 -10.20
C ALA A 58 2.66 -7.55 -9.96
N ARG A 59 3.01 -6.62 -9.05
CA ARG A 59 4.41 -6.30 -8.73
C ARG A 59 5.09 -7.43 -7.97
N LEU A 60 4.41 -8.03 -6.99
CA LEU A 60 4.94 -9.18 -6.23
C LEU A 60 5.21 -10.38 -7.15
N LYS A 61 4.27 -10.70 -8.05
CA LYS A 61 4.48 -11.75 -9.06
C LYS A 61 5.65 -11.44 -9.99
N ALA A 62 5.81 -10.19 -10.43
CA ALA A 62 6.96 -9.78 -11.24
C ALA A 62 8.29 -9.98 -10.49
N MET A 63 8.30 -9.80 -9.17
CA MET A 63 9.47 -10.06 -8.31
C MET A 63 9.72 -11.55 -8.05
N GLY A 64 8.82 -12.45 -8.48
CA GLY A 64 8.87 -13.88 -8.20
C GLY A 64 8.33 -14.27 -6.82
N VAL A 65 7.56 -13.40 -6.16
CA VAL A 65 6.99 -13.64 -4.84
C VAL A 65 5.65 -14.39 -4.98
N ARG A 66 5.45 -15.43 -4.16
CA ARG A 66 4.18 -16.17 -4.14
C ARG A 66 3.09 -15.31 -3.51
N THR A 67 1.92 -15.23 -4.15
CA THR A 67 0.76 -14.50 -3.62
C THR A 67 -0.44 -15.41 -3.41
N LEU A 68 -1.23 -15.12 -2.37
CA LEU A 68 -2.54 -15.71 -2.10
C LEU A 68 -3.57 -14.58 -2.09
N LEU A 69 -4.66 -14.74 -2.83
CA LEU A 69 -5.64 -13.67 -3.04
C LEU A 69 -6.94 -14.00 -2.31
N CYS A 70 -7.45 -13.07 -1.49
CA CYS A 70 -8.75 -13.21 -0.83
C CYS A 70 -9.64 -12.03 -1.19
N ASP A 71 -10.70 -12.29 -1.97
CA ASP A 71 -11.71 -11.30 -2.32
C ASP A 71 -13.07 -11.98 -2.58
N PRO A 72 -13.84 -12.31 -1.53
CA PRO A 72 -15.13 -12.97 -1.68
C PRO A 72 -16.09 -12.25 -2.64
N PRO A 73 -16.25 -10.90 -2.60
CA PRO A 73 -17.07 -10.18 -3.59
C PRO A 73 -16.67 -10.40 -5.05
N ARG A 74 -15.37 -10.56 -5.35
CA ARG A 74 -14.90 -10.87 -6.72
C ARG A 74 -15.12 -12.34 -7.06
N ALA A 75 -14.86 -13.24 -6.13
CA ALA A 75 -15.11 -14.67 -6.29
C ALA A 75 -16.60 -14.94 -6.58
N ASP A 76 -17.50 -14.36 -5.79
CA ASP A 76 -18.96 -14.52 -5.92
C ASP A 76 -19.51 -13.89 -7.21
N ARG A 77 -18.81 -12.90 -7.77
CA ARG A 77 -19.13 -12.32 -9.08
C ARG A 77 -18.64 -13.20 -10.26
N GLY A 78 -17.81 -14.20 -10.00
CA GLY A 78 -17.22 -15.06 -11.03
C GLY A 78 -16.03 -14.41 -11.76
N ASP A 79 -15.34 -13.46 -11.13
CA ASP A 79 -14.11 -12.89 -11.70
C ASP A 79 -13.04 -13.97 -11.90
N SER A 80 -12.23 -13.82 -12.95
CA SER A 80 -11.07 -14.69 -13.15
C SER A 80 -10.01 -14.47 -12.08
N GLY A 81 -9.40 -15.57 -11.64
CA GLY A 81 -8.38 -15.58 -10.59
C GLY A 81 -8.62 -16.69 -9.59
N GLU A 82 -7.57 -17.11 -8.90
CA GLU A 82 -7.67 -18.08 -7.82
C GLU A 82 -7.84 -17.31 -6.50
N PHE A 83 -9.09 -17.22 -6.03
CA PHE A 83 -9.44 -16.61 -4.76
C PHE A 83 -9.58 -17.67 -3.68
N TRP A 84 -8.98 -17.41 -2.52
CA TRP A 84 -8.96 -18.32 -1.38
C TRP A 84 -9.72 -17.72 -0.19
N PRO A 85 -10.30 -18.59 0.68
CA PRO A 85 -10.85 -18.17 1.97
C PRO A 85 -9.78 -17.49 2.84
N LEU A 86 -10.20 -16.56 3.71
CA LEU A 86 -9.29 -15.81 4.58
C LEU A 86 -8.49 -16.75 5.50
N GLU A 87 -9.11 -17.84 5.96
CA GLU A 87 -8.51 -18.85 6.84
C GLU A 87 -7.28 -19.49 6.20
N LYS A 88 -7.30 -19.69 4.87
CA LYS A 88 -6.15 -20.22 4.14
C LYS A 88 -5.00 -19.21 4.12
N LEU A 89 -5.30 -17.93 3.91
CA LEU A 89 -4.27 -16.88 3.95
C LEU A 89 -3.66 -16.78 5.35
N VAL A 90 -4.47 -16.84 6.40
CA VAL A 90 -4.00 -16.81 7.80
C VAL A 90 -3.07 -17.99 8.09
N ALA A 91 -3.37 -19.18 7.57
CA ALA A 91 -2.57 -20.38 7.78
C ALA A 91 -1.28 -20.44 6.95
N GLU A 92 -1.31 -19.98 5.69
CA GLU A 92 -0.22 -20.18 4.72
C GLU A 92 0.63 -18.94 4.43
N ALA A 93 0.12 -17.73 4.65
CA ALA A 93 0.87 -16.51 4.32
C ALA A 93 1.93 -16.16 5.38
N ASP A 94 3.08 -15.69 4.93
CA ASP A 94 4.09 -15.07 5.79
C ASP A 94 3.78 -13.58 6.03
N VAL A 95 3.14 -12.95 5.04
CA VAL A 95 2.70 -11.55 5.08
C VAL A 95 1.20 -11.51 4.82
N LEU A 96 0.42 -10.89 5.70
CA LEU A 96 -1.01 -10.64 5.51
C LEU A 96 -1.27 -9.13 5.39
N THR A 97 -1.73 -8.67 4.23
CA THR A 97 -1.96 -7.25 3.95
C THR A 97 -3.42 -6.97 3.57
N PHE A 98 -4.00 -5.90 4.16
CA PHE A 98 -5.40 -5.53 3.99
C PHE A 98 -5.57 -4.32 3.06
N HIS A 99 -6.46 -4.47 2.08
CA HIS A 99 -6.81 -3.49 1.05
C HIS A 99 -8.33 -3.45 0.78
N THR A 100 -9.13 -3.73 1.80
CA THR A 100 -10.60 -3.73 1.73
C THR A 100 -11.19 -2.34 2.03
N PRO A 101 -12.42 -2.03 1.56
CA PRO A 101 -13.21 -0.95 2.15
C PRO A 101 -13.61 -1.31 3.58
N LEU A 102 -14.10 -0.34 4.37
CA LEU A 102 -14.69 -0.60 5.69
C LEU A 102 -16.21 -0.81 5.56
N ASN A 103 -16.63 -2.07 5.55
CA ASN A 103 -18.02 -2.49 5.60
C ASN A 103 -18.39 -2.89 7.03
N LYS A 104 -19.35 -2.19 7.64
CA LYS A 104 -19.77 -2.46 9.03
C LYS A 104 -20.78 -3.60 9.14
N THR A 105 -21.47 -3.91 8.05
CA THR A 105 -22.56 -4.89 7.98
C THR A 105 -22.52 -5.63 6.63
N GLY A 106 -23.40 -6.62 6.47
CA GLY A 106 -23.52 -7.41 5.25
C GLY A 106 -22.57 -8.63 5.21
N PRO A 107 -22.67 -9.45 4.15
CA PRO A 107 -21.92 -10.71 4.04
C PRO A 107 -20.40 -10.51 3.94
N TYR A 108 -19.96 -9.33 3.50
CA TYR A 108 -18.54 -8.96 3.37
C TYR A 108 -18.14 -7.90 4.40
N LYS A 109 -18.66 -8.02 5.63
CA LYS A 109 -18.28 -7.17 6.76
C LYS A 109 -16.75 -7.24 6.93
N SER A 110 -16.11 -6.07 6.96
CA SER A 110 -14.67 -5.93 7.19
C SER A 110 -14.34 -5.14 8.46
N LEU A 111 -15.34 -4.61 9.17
CA LEU A 111 -15.15 -4.09 10.53
C LEU A 111 -14.63 -5.21 11.42
N HIS A 112 -13.42 -5.01 11.95
CA HIS A 112 -12.67 -5.96 12.77
C HIS A 112 -12.50 -7.31 12.06
N LEU A 113 -12.18 -7.28 10.77
CA LEU A 113 -11.85 -8.48 9.99
C LEU A 113 -10.65 -9.20 10.60
N ALA A 114 -9.62 -8.45 11.01
CA ALA A 114 -8.57 -8.95 11.90
C ALA A 114 -8.97 -8.67 13.36
N ASN A 115 -9.82 -9.55 13.89
CA ASN A 115 -10.23 -9.58 15.30
C ASN A 115 -9.23 -10.37 16.16
N ALA A 116 -9.52 -10.51 17.46
CA ALA A 116 -8.67 -11.25 18.39
C ALA A 116 -8.40 -12.69 17.95
N ASP A 117 -9.43 -13.41 17.50
CA ASP A 117 -9.30 -14.81 17.07
C ASP A 117 -8.38 -14.96 15.87
N LEU A 118 -8.51 -14.10 14.85
CA LEU A 118 -7.63 -14.11 13.68
C LEU A 118 -6.19 -13.77 14.07
N LEU A 119 -6.01 -12.75 14.93
CA LEU A 119 -4.69 -12.32 15.38
C LEU A 119 -3.98 -13.39 16.22
N ASP A 120 -4.72 -14.13 17.07
CA ASP A 120 -4.18 -15.26 17.82
C ASP A 120 -3.89 -16.47 16.90
N ALA A 121 -4.69 -16.67 15.85
CA ALA A 121 -4.53 -17.75 14.88
C ALA A 121 -3.37 -17.53 13.88
N LEU A 122 -2.96 -16.29 13.64
CA LEU A 122 -1.75 -16.01 12.84
C LEU A 122 -0.57 -16.77 13.46
N PRO A 123 0.24 -17.50 12.67
CA PRO A 123 1.46 -18.09 13.20
C PRO A 123 2.42 -17.01 13.76
N ASP A 124 3.44 -17.44 14.49
CA ASP A 124 4.53 -16.53 14.84
C ASP A 124 5.39 -16.18 13.62
N ASP A 125 6.16 -15.11 13.77
CA ASP A 125 7.14 -14.61 12.81
C ASP A 125 6.47 -14.20 11.47
N ARG A 126 5.23 -13.69 11.57
CA ARG A 126 4.42 -13.18 10.45
C ARG A 126 4.48 -11.66 10.38
N ILE A 127 4.09 -11.10 9.23
CA ILE A 127 3.94 -9.66 9.02
C ILE A 127 2.47 -9.33 8.76
N LEU A 128 1.91 -8.39 9.51
CA LEU A 128 0.57 -7.84 9.33
C LEU A 128 0.67 -6.40 8.82
N ILE A 129 -0.01 -6.08 7.71
CA ILE A 129 -0.02 -4.73 7.13
C ILE A 129 -1.46 -4.22 6.99
N ASN A 130 -1.74 -3.06 7.56
CA ASN A 130 -2.99 -2.33 7.32
C ASN A 130 -2.71 -0.91 6.82
N ALA A 131 -2.99 -0.69 5.54
CA ALA A 131 -2.99 0.62 4.90
C ALA A 131 -4.32 0.89 4.18
N CYS A 132 -5.42 0.30 4.68
CA CYS A 132 -6.74 0.45 4.08
C CYS A 132 -7.66 1.35 4.92
N ARG A 133 -8.23 0.83 6.01
CA ARG A 133 -9.06 1.57 6.97
C ARG A 133 -8.76 1.06 8.37
N GLY A 134 -8.66 1.96 9.35
CA GLY A 134 -8.21 1.64 10.71
C GLY A 134 -8.96 0.47 11.33
N ALA A 135 -10.29 0.61 11.44
CA ALA A 135 -11.16 -0.39 12.05
C ALA A 135 -11.31 -1.72 11.28
N VAL A 136 -10.53 -1.97 10.23
CA VAL A 136 -10.42 -3.32 9.63
C VAL A 136 -9.61 -4.24 10.55
N VAL A 137 -8.61 -3.69 11.23
CA VAL A 137 -7.88 -4.37 12.31
C VAL A 137 -8.44 -3.87 13.64
N HIS A 138 -8.78 -4.79 14.54
CA HIS A 138 -9.23 -4.40 15.88
C HIS A 138 -8.03 -3.94 16.72
N ASN A 139 -7.73 -2.64 16.72
CA ASN A 139 -6.49 -2.10 17.31
C ASN A 139 -6.25 -2.51 18.78
N ALA A 140 -7.29 -2.53 19.61
CA ALA A 140 -7.12 -2.98 21.00
C ALA A 140 -6.78 -4.48 21.13
N ALA A 141 -7.29 -5.32 20.22
CA ALA A 141 -6.93 -6.75 20.19
C ALA A 141 -5.51 -6.93 19.67
N LEU A 142 -5.10 -6.11 18.69
CA LEU A 142 -3.72 -6.07 18.21
C LEU A 142 -2.74 -5.69 19.32
N LEU A 143 -3.03 -4.63 20.08
CA LEU A 143 -2.22 -4.25 21.23
C LEU A 143 -2.11 -5.41 22.23
N ASN A 144 -3.24 -6.04 22.57
CA ASN A 144 -3.26 -7.16 23.52
C ASN A 144 -2.45 -8.38 23.04
N VAL A 145 -2.43 -8.72 21.75
CA VAL A 145 -1.57 -9.83 21.26
C VAL A 145 -0.09 -9.47 21.35
N LEU A 146 0.27 -8.23 20.99
CA LEU A 146 1.67 -7.77 21.02
C LEU A 146 2.20 -7.69 22.46
N GLU A 147 1.39 -7.21 23.41
CA GLU A 147 1.76 -7.16 24.83
C GLU A 147 1.88 -8.54 25.47
N ARG A 148 1.13 -9.53 24.97
CA ARG A 148 1.27 -10.95 25.36
C ARG A 148 2.52 -11.62 24.77
N GLY A 149 3.31 -10.90 23.98
CA GLY A 149 4.55 -11.41 23.39
C GLY A 149 4.37 -12.18 22.09
N LYS A 150 3.24 -11.99 21.38
CA LYS A 150 3.06 -12.54 20.04
C LYS A 150 4.15 -12.00 19.12
N ARG A 151 4.92 -12.90 18.48
CA ARG A 151 5.95 -12.52 17.51
C ARG A 151 5.29 -12.19 16.18
N LEU A 152 4.86 -10.95 16.03
CA LEU A 152 4.16 -10.45 14.86
C LEU A 152 4.74 -9.08 14.51
N SER A 153 5.32 -8.96 13.32
CA SER A 153 5.69 -7.66 12.79
C SER A 153 4.46 -6.97 12.21
N THR A 154 4.33 -5.67 12.43
CA THR A 154 3.12 -4.90 12.16
C THR A 154 3.43 -3.56 11.51
N VAL A 155 2.70 -3.26 10.45
CA VAL A 155 2.79 -2.01 9.69
C VAL A 155 1.40 -1.38 9.64
N LEU A 156 1.21 -0.24 10.28
CA LEU A 156 -0.06 0.48 10.31
C LEU A 156 0.10 1.88 9.72
N ASP A 157 -0.60 2.15 8.63
CA ASP A 157 -0.80 3.52 8.15
C ASP A 157 -2.13 4.11 8.65
N VAL A 158 -3.07 3.26 9.09
CA VAL A 158 -4.42 3.65 9.48
C VAL A 158 -4.78 3.15 10.87
N TRP A 159 -5.57 3.92 11.61
CA TRP A 159 -5.75 3.73 13.06
C TRP A 159 -7.23 3.73 13.48
N GLU A 160 -7.52 3.05 14.58
CA GLU A 160 -8.82 3.09 15.26
C GLU A 160 -8.66 3.65 16.68
N PRO A 161 -9.26 4.82 17.01
CA PRO A 161 -9.79 5.83 16.09
C PRO A 161 -8.68 6.71 15.46
N GLU A 162 -9.02 7.44 14.40
CA GLU A 162 -8.24 8.59 13.91
C GLU A 162 -9.03 9.88 14.21
N PRO A 163 -8.35 11.02 14.51
CA PRO A 163 -6.89 11.20 14.59
C PRO A 163 -6.27 10.70 15.90
N ASP A 164 -7.09 10.34 16.89
CA ASP A 164 -6.67 9.97 18.25
C ASP A 164 -6.20 8.51 18.35
N LEU A 165 -5.11 8.18 17.66
CA LEU A 165 -4.55 6.82 17.65
C LEU A 165 -4.10 6.38 19.06
N SER A 166 -4.04 5.06 19.27
CA SER A 166 -3.47 4.47 20.49
C SER A 166 -1.94 4.60 20.49
N VAL A 167 -1.40 5.51 21.31
CA VAL A 167 0.05 5.67 21.50
C VAL A 167 0.72 4.37 21.97
N PRO A 168 0.16 3.62 22.95
CA PRO A 168 0.72 2.32 23.33
C PRO A 168 0.81 1.32 22.17
N LEU A 169 -0.14 1.36 21.23
CA LEU A 169 -0.06 0.52 20.03
C LEU A 169 1.03 1.00 19.08
N LEU A 170 1.15 2.32 18.84
CA LEU A 170 2.21 2.88 18.02
C LEU A 170 3.60 2.46 18.52
N ASP A 171 3.81 2.44 19.84
CA ASP A 171 5.07 2.02 20.45
C ASP A 171 5.40 0.53 20.25
N ARG A 172 4.39 -0.29 19.92
CA ARG A 172 4.53 -1.74 19.69
C ARG A 172 4.66 -2.11 18.22
N VAL A 173 4.18 -1.28 17.30
CA VAL A 173 4.28 -1.59 15.87
C VAL A 173 5.64 -1.27 15.30
N ASP A 174 6.09 -2.05 14.32
CA ASP A 174 7.38 -1.88 13.65
C ASP A 174 7.41 -0.60 12.80
N ILE A 175 6.29 -0.29 12.13
CA ILE A 175 6.13 0.90 11.29
C ILE A 175 4.73 1.47 11.52
N GLY A 176 4.66 2.73 11.92
CA GLY A 176 3.41 3.46 12.11
C GLY A 176 3.44 4.81 11.40
N THR A 177 2.51 5.08 10.48
CA THR A 177 2.43 6.35 9.76
C THR A 177 1.04 6.99 9.84
N ALA A 178 0.97 8.30 9.58
CA ALA A 178 -0.22 9.10 9.84
C ALA A 178 -1.22 9.11 8.67
N HIS A 179 -1.66 7.95 8.18
CA HIS A 179 -2.61 7.82 7.07
C HIS A 179 -2.18 8.59 5.82
N ILE A 180 -0.97 8.29 5.36
CA ILE A 180 -0.25 8.93 4.24
C ILE A 180 0.19 7.94 3.16
N ALA A 181 -0.14 6.65 3.24
CA ALA A 181 0.33 5.65 2.26
C ALA A 181 -0.05 6.05 0.82
N GLY A 182 -1.21 6.70 0.65
CA GLY A 182 -1.71 7.20 -0.63
C GLY A 182 -1.19 8.58 -1.06
N TYR A 183 -0.31 9.24 -0.30
CA TYR A 183 0.09 10.63 -0.54
C TYR A 183 1.34 10.72 -1.42
N THR A 184 1.15 10.68 -2.74
CA THR A 184 2.16 11.08 -3.74
C THR A 184 1.67 12.30 -4.52
N LEU A 185 2.59 13.06 -5.10
CA LEU A 185 2.24 14.14 -6.03
C LEU A 185 1.48 13.57 -7.24
N GLU A 186 1.97 12.46 -7.79
CA GLU A 186 1.33 11.72 -8.87
C GLU A 186 -0.09 11.30 -8.49
N GLY A 187 -0.29 10.74 -7.29
CA GLY A 187 -1.60 10.27 -6.84
C GLY A 187 -2.61 11.40 -6.69
N LYS A 188 -2.19 12.54 -6.14
CA LYS A 188 -3.02 13.75 -6.04
C LYS A 188 -3.36 14.31 -7.42
N ALA A 189 -2.38 14.45 -8.30
CA ALA A 189 -2.58 14.96 -9.66
C ALA A 189 -3.43 14.02 -10.52
N ARG A 190 -3.24 12.70 -10.42
CA ARG A 190 -4.03 11.68 -11.13
C ARG A 190 -5.51 11.74 -10.77
N GLY A 191 -5.84 12.13 -9.53
CA GLY A 191 -7.21 12.40 -9.13
C GLY A 191 -7.87 13.46 -10.02
N THR A 192 -7.19 14.59 -10.22
CA THR A 192 -7.64 15.67 -11.12
C THR A 192 -7.66 15.22 -12.57
N THR A 193 -6.61 14.57 -13.06
CA THR A 193 -6.50 14.15 -14.46
C THR A 193 -7.60 13.17 -14.86
N GLN A 194 -7.92 12.17 -14.03
CA GLN A 194 -8.99 11.20 -14.34
C GLN A 194 -10.38 11.84 -14.40
N VAL A 195 -10.66 12.79 -13.50
CA VAL A 195 -11.93 13.53 -13.52
C VAL A 195 -11.99 14.47 -14.73
N PHE A 196 -10.87 15.12 -15.08
CA PHE A 196 -10.76 15.94 -16.28
C PHE A 196 -11.04 15.12 -17.55
N GLU A 197 -10.39 13.96 -17.72
CA GLU A 197 -10.58 13.08 -18.87
C GLU A 197 -12.05 12.60 -18.97
N ALA A 198 -12.64 12.18 -17.86
CA ALA A 198 -14.04 11.76 -17.82
C ALA A 198 -15.01 12.90 -18.17
N PHE A 199 -14.73 14.11 -17.71
CA PHE A 199 -15.53 15.29 -18.03
C PHE A 199 -15.36 15.70 -19.50
N ALA A 200 -14.15 15.69 -20.03
CA ALA A 200 -13.85 15.97 -21.43
C ALA A 200 -14.57 14.97 -22.35
N GLN A 201 -14.56 13.69 -21.99
CA GLN A 201 -15.34 12.64 -22.68
C GLN A 201 -16.85 12.91 -22.61
N HIS A 202 -17.38 13.31 -21.45
CA HIS A 202 -18.81 13.64 -21.29
C HIS A 202 -19.25 14.80 -22.20
N LEU A 203 -18.36 15.76 -22.47
CA LEU A 203 -18.60 16.88 -23.39
C LEU A 203 -18.42 16.50 -24.88
N GLY A 204 -18.08 15.24 -25.19
CA GLY A 204 -17.78 14.81 -26.56
C GLY A 204 -16.43 15.31 -27.09
N GLN A 205 -15.53 15.75 -26.21
CA GLN A 205 -14.20 16.26 -26.53
C GLN A 205 -13.13 15.45 -25.80
N PRO A 206 -12.88 14.18 -26.17
CA PRO A 206 -11.91 13.35 -25.45
C PRO A 206 -10.52 14.00 -25.50
N GLN A 207 -9.95 14.25 -24.33
CA GLN A 207 -8.61 14.79 -24.14
C GLN A 207 -7.88 13.91 -23.14
N ALA A 208 -6.56 13.75 -23.32
CA ALA A 208 -5.68 13.07 -22.38
C ALA A 208 -4.49 13.98 -22.07
N ILE A 209 -4.05 13.99 -20.82
CA ILE A 209 -2.90 14.80 -20.38
C ILE A 209 -1.86 13.86 -19.77
N GLU A 210 -0.63 13.96 -20.26
CA GLU A 210 0.49 13.25 -19.65
C GLU A 210 0.78 13.82 -18.25
N LEU A 211 0.64 12.98 -17.22
CA LEU A 211 0.78 13.40 -15.83
C LEU A 211 2.13 14.07 -15.54
N ALA A 212 3.21 13.59 -16.17
CA ALA A 212 4.56 14.13 -16.00
C ALA A 212 4.68 15.58 -16.48
N SER A 213 3.86 16.02 -17.43
CA SER A 213 3.85 17.40 -17.93
C SER A 213 3.29 18.41 -16.91
N LEU A 214 2.55 17.93 -15.90
CA LEU A 214 1.92 18.76 -14.87
C LEU A 214 2.75 18.83 -13.58
N LEU A 215 3.72 17.93 -13.40
CA LEU A 215 4.45 17.76 -12.16
C LEU A 215 5.81 18.48 -12.23
N PRO A 216 6.32 19.01 -11.11
CA PRO A 216 7.69 19.49 -11.06
C PRO A 216 8.68 18.34 -11.31
N VAL A 217 9.86 18.70 -11.79
CA VAL A 217 10.97 17.74 -11.95
C VAL A 217 11.34 17.18 -10.56
N PRO A 218 11.47 15.84 -10.39
CA PRO A 218 11.87 15.26 -9.11
C PRO A 218 13.33 15.58 -8.78
N GLU A 219 13.66 15.59 -7.49
CA GLU A 219 15.04 15.81 -7.01
C GLU A 219 16.04 14.82 -7.62
N PHE A 220 15.62 13.56 -7.77
CA PHE A 220 16.35 12.51 -8.48
C PHE A 220 15.52 12.01 -9.66
N SER A 221 15.89 12.43 -10.87
CA SER A 221 15.18 12.06 -12.11
C SER A 221 15.81 10.90 -12.86
N GLU A 222 17.09 10.60 -12.60
CA GLU A 222 17.84 9.62 -13.36
C GLU A 222 18.99 8.99 -12.56
N ILE A 223 19.22 7.70 -12.74
CA ILE A 223 20.31 6.95 -12.13
C ILE A 223 20.81 5.83 -13.05
N ARG A 224 22.09 5.47 -12.95
CA ARG A 224 22.67 4.31 -13.65
C ARG A 224 22.78 3.11 -12.72
N LEU A 225 22.28 1.97 -13.18
CA LEU A 225 22.42 0.65 -12.55
C LEU A 225 23.38 -0.20 -13.41
N ASN A 226 24.49 -0.63 -12.80
CA ASN A 226 25.43 -1.54 -13.46
C ASN A 226 25.25 -2.98 -12.96
N GLY A 227 25.24 -3.92 -13.89
CA GLY A 227 25.03 -5.34 -13.66
C GLY A 227 23.60 -5.71 -13.24
N PRO A 228 23.34 -7.01 -13.02
CA PRO A 228 21.99 -7.50 -12.76
C PRO A 228 21.40 -6.96 -11.46
N LEU A 229 20.07 -6.79 -11.45
CA LEU A 229 19.30 -6.39 -10.30
C LEU A 229 19.18 -7.55 -9.30
N ASP A 230 19.64 -7.31 -8.08
CA ASP A 230 19.37 -8.14 -6.91
C ASP A 230 18.43 -7.40 -5.94
N GLU A 231 17.96 -8.10 -4.90
CA GLU A 231 17.02 -7.54 -3.93
C GLU A 231 17.60 -6.34 -3.17
N GLY A 232 18.90 -6.33 -2.89
CA GLY A 232 19.59 -5.22 -2.22
C GLY A 232 19.65 -3.96 -3.10
N LYS A 233 19.98 -4.09 -4.38
CA LYS A 233 19.94 -3.00 -5.37
C LYS A 233 18.51 -2.48 -5.56
N LEU A 234 17.53 -3.39 -5.63
CA LEU A 234 16.12 -3.02 -5.75
C LEU A 234 15.64 -2.22 -4.53
N LYS A 235 15.94 -2.68 -3.32
CA LYS A 235 15.63 -1.96 -2.06
C LYS A 235 16.24 -0.56 -2.06
N ARG A 236 17.49 -0.41 -2.50
CA ARG A 236 18.16 0.91 -2.62
C ARG A 236 17.45 1.83 -3.61
N LEU A 237 17.00 1.33 -4.76
CA LEU A 237 16.22 2.12 -5.73
C LEU A 237 14.85 2.51 -5.18
N MET A 238 14.14 1.58 -4.55
CA MET A 238 12.84 1.84 -3.93
C MET A 238 12.94 2.90 -2.83
N HIS A 239 13.94 2.79 -1.94
CA HIS A 239 14.15 3.72 -0.83
C HIS A 239 14.78 5.04 -1.24
N LEU A 240 15.49 5.11 -2.38
CA LEU A 240 15.90 6.40 -2.96
C LEU A 240 14.69 7.27 -3.30
N VAL A 241 13.62 6.66 -3.82
CA VAL A 241 12.37 7.38 -4.12
C VAL A 241 11.52 7.55 -2.86
N TYR A 242 11.37 6.49 -2.07
CA TYR A 242 10.57 6.54 -0.84
C TYR A 242 10.98 5.49 0.20
N ASP A 243 11.54 5.98 1.30
CA ASP A 243 11.75 5.21 2.53
C ASP A 243 10.67 5.55 3.56
N VAL A 244 9.85 4.56 3.93
CA VAL A 244 8.73 4.71 4.86
C VAL A 244 9.14 5.23 6.25
N ARG A 245 10.39 5.01 6.67
CA ARG A 245 10.89 5.50 7.97
C ARG A 245 10.87 7.01 8.09
N ARG A 246 10.91 7.73 6.96
CA ARG A 246 10.84 9.19 6.93
C ARG A 246 9.51 9.73 7.47
N ASP A 247 8.45 8.91 7.45
CA ASP A 247 7.11 9.27 7.93
C ASP A 247 6.77 8.61 9.27
N ASP A 248 7.39 7.47 9.57
CA ASP A 248 7.28 6.80 10.88
C ASP A 248 7.91 7.64 11.99
N ALA A 249 9.14 8.14 11.77
CA ALA A 249 9.86 8.89 12.80
C ALA A 249 9.14 10.18 13.25
N PRO A 250 8.60 11.04 12.35
CA PRO A 250 7.83 12.22 12.78
C PRO A 250 6.57 11.87 13.56
N LEU A 251 5.84 10.81 13.20
CA LEU A 251 4.66 10.40 13.95
C LEU A 251 5.02 10.01 15.38
N ARG A 252 6.07 9.20 15.57
CA ARG A 252 6.54 8.80 16.90
C ARG A 252 6.97 9.97 17.78
N GLN A 253 7.47 11.05 17.18
CA GLN A 253 7.89 12.25 17.94
C GLN A 253 6.72 13.06 18.50
N VAL A 254 5.55 13.00 17.86
CA VAL A 254 4.41 13.87 18.18
C VAL A 254 3.15 13.12 18.59
N ALA A 255 3.19 11.79 18.61
CA ALA A 255 2.06 10.96 19.01
C ALA A 255 1.59 11.31 20.44
N GLY A 256 0.27 11.43 20.62
CA GLY A 256 -0.35 11.86 21.86
C GLY A 256 -0.47 13.38 22.04
N LEU A 257 0.16 14.18 21.17
CA LEU A 257 -0.07 15.63 21.13
C LEU A 257 -1.32 15.95 20.30
N PRO A 258 -2.30 16.71 20.86
CA PRO A 258 -3.54 17.02 20.16
C PRO A 258 -3.32 17.72 18.81
N GLY A 259 -3.92 17.20 17.75
CA GLY A 259 -3.91 17.80 16.40
C GLY A 259 -2.65 17.52 15.57
N GLU A 260 -1.60 16.93 16.15
CA GLU A 260 -0.35 16.69 15.43
C GLU A 260 -0.47 15.63 14.32
N PHE A 261 -1.33 14.61 14.51
CA PHE A 261 -1.65 13.64 13.47
C PHE A 261 -2.15 14.30 12.18
N ASP A 262 -3.12 15.21 12.29
CA ASP A 262 -3.65 15.95 11.14
C ASP A 262 -2.67 17.01 10.63
N ARG A 263 -1.84 17.60 11.50
CA ARG A 263 -0.77 18.53 11.10
C ARG A 263 0.23 17.85 10.16
N LEU A 264 0.68 16.63 10.50
CA LEU A 264 1.59 15.84 9.67
C LEU A 264 1.01 15.59 8.27
N ARG A 265 -0.29 15.30 8.18
CA ARG A 265 -0.99 15.06 6.91
C ARG A 265 -1.16 16.34 6.10
N LYS A 266 -1.56 17.43 6.76
CA LYS A 266 -1.80 18.73 6.14
C LYS A 266 -0.51 19.33 5.56
N HIS A 267 0.60 19.15 6.26
CA HIS A 267 1.91 19.68 5.88
C HIS A 267 2.85 18.57 5.38
N TYR A 268 2.28 17.49 4.83
CA TYR A 268 3.04 16.35 4.35
C TYR A 268 4.02 16.76 3.24
N GLN A 269 5.29 16.39 3.41
CA GLN A 269 6.34 16.68 2.46
C GLN A 269 6.10 15.93 1.14
N GLU A 270 6.65 16.47 0.06
CA GLU A 270 6.46 15.87 -1.25
C GLU A 270 7.01 14.43 -1.30
N ARG A 271 6.25 13.56 -1.94
CA ARG A 271 6.60 12.15 -2.20
C ARG A 271 6.31 11.87 -3.66
N ARG A 272 7.25 11.23 -4.33
CA ARG A 272 7.11 10.80 -5.72
C ARG A 272 6.81 9.31 -5.80
N GLU A 273 6.31 8.87 -6.95
CA GLU A 273 6.19 7.45 -7.30
C GLU A 273 7.46 6.95 -8.00
N TRP A 274 7.69 5.64 -8.06
CA TRP A 274 8.87 5.06 -8.73
C TRP A 274 8.99 5.44 -10.21
N SER A 275 7.87 5.75 -10.85
CA SER A 275 7.81 6.23 -12.24
C SER A 275 8.52 7.57 -12.46
N SER A 276 8.78 8.33 -11.39
CA SER A 276 9.54 9.58 -11.44
C SER A 276 11.05 9.38 -11.62
N LEU A 277 11.56 8.18 -11.32
CA LEU A 277 12.99 7.85 -11.43
C LEU A 277 13.22 7.01 -12.70
N ARG A 278 14.07 7.52 -13.60
CA ARG A 278 14.54 6.78 -14.77
C ARG A 278 15.83 6.03 -14.45
N VAL A 279 15.85 4.72 -14.69
CA VAL A 279 17.01 3.86 -14.41
C VAL A 279 17.65 3.44 -15.73
N GLN A 280 18.86 3.93 -16.00
CA GLN A 280 19.70 3.44 -17.10
C GLN A 280 20.30 2.09 -16.69
N CYS A 281 19.94 1.02 -17.40
CA CYS A 281 20.41 -0.34 -17.08
C CYS A 281 21.30 -0.88 -18.21
N ASP A 282 22.38 -1.57 -17.87
CA ASP A 282 23.19 -2.33 -18.83
C ASP A 282 22.72 -3.79 -19.02
N ASP A 283 21.83 -4.27 -18.14
CA ASP A 283 21.20 -5.60 -18.18
C ASP A 283 19.72 -5.51 -18.58
N SER A 284 19.34 -6.18 -19.66
CA SER A 284 17.98 -6.10 -20.24
C SER A 284 16.90 -6.76 -19.39
N ALA A 285 17.22 -7.87 -18.71
CA ALA A 285 16.28 -8.55 -17.82
C ALA A 285 15.95 -7.67 -16.59
N SER A 286 16.96 -6.99 -16.05
CA SER A 286 16.81 -6.01 -14.98
C SER A 286 15.97 -4.82 -15.42
N ALA A 287 16.18 -4.32 -16.64
CA ALA A 287 15.38 -3.24 -17.20
C ALA A 287 13.89 -3.65 -17.33
N GLU A 288 13.61 -4.84 -17.86
CA GLU A 288 12.24 -5.35 -17.99
C GLU A 288 11.57 -5.53 -16.62
N LEU A 289 12.30 -6.05 -15.62
CA LEU A 289 11.79 -6.18 -14.26
C LEU A 289 11.48 -4.81 -13.66
N LEU A 290 12.39 -3.84 -13.71
CA LEU A 290 12.16 -2.49 -13.19
C LEU A 290 10.95 -1.81 -13.85
N HIS A 291 10.76 -1.99 -15.16
CA HIS A 291 9.57 -1.51 -15.87
C HIS A 291 8.29 -2.14 -15.30
N LYS A 292 8.26 -3.46 -15.09
CA LYS A 292 7.10 -4.16 -14.48
C LYS A 292 6.81 -3.69 -13.06
N LEU A 293 7.83 -3.27 -12.30
CA LEU A 293 7.68 -2.71 -10.97
C LEU A 293 7.19 -1.26 -10.97
N GLY A 294 7.34 -0.56 -12.10
CA GLY A 294 6.84 0.81 -12.29
C GLY A 294 7.90 1.89 -12.29
N PHE A 295 9.20 1.54 -12.37
CA PHE A 295 10.26 2.51 -12.63
C PHE A 295 10.26 2.95 -14.10
N GLY A 296 10.72 4.17 -14.37
CA GLY A 296 11.13 4.55 -15.72
C GLY A 296 12.43 3.84 -16.07
N VAL A 297 12.61 3.41 -17.32
CA VAL A 297 13.82 2.70 -17.77
C VAL A 297 14.30 3.29 -19.10
N LEU A 298 15.61 3.40 -19.24
CA LEU A 298 16.31 3.97 -20.39
C LEU A 298 17.28 2.94 -21.00
#